data_AF-A0A914SJ67-F1
#
_entry.id   AF-A0A914SJ67-F1
#
_cell.length_a   1.000
_cell.length_b   1.000
_cell.length_c   1.000
_cell.angle_alpha   90.00
_cell.angle_beta   90.00
_cell.angle_gamma   90.00
#
_symmetry.space_group_name_H-M   'P 1'
#
loop_
_entity.id
_entity.type
_entity.pdbx_description
1 polymer ?
#
loop_
_entity_poly.entity_id
_entity_poly.type
_entity_poly.pdbx_seq_one_letter_code
_entity_poly.pdbx_strand_id
1 'polypeptide(L)'
;LSNHFSFHQASYVTTLPAPPPRKISTVAPPTFAVATYLHTHFTPVGNHGWQNSGNPNERLIAKTCKQGVCLKSVNSIGTNLTGTVAVVNYAYQKEVHIRYTLDHWRSFIDVQALYISGSIAENIDTFSFSLFLPQCLPVGAKCEFCIR
;
A
#
# COMPACT_ATOMS: atom_id res chain seq x y z
N LEU A 1 5.93 28.66 31.45
CA LEU A 1 4.48 28.95 31.47
C LEU A 1 3.87 28.17 30.32
N SER A 2 2.92 27.32 30.68
CA SER A 2 2.17 26.36 29.87
C SER A 2 1.46 26.98 28.67
N ASN A 3 1.34 26.23 27.57
CA ASN A 3 0.03 25.68 27.19
C ASN A 3 0.16 24.52 26.19
N HIS A 4 -0.53 23.45 26.56
CA HIS A 4 -0.88 22.26 25.80
C HIS A 4 -1.57 22.62 24.48
N PHE A 5 -1.18 21.98 23.38
CA PHE A 5 -2.12 21.71 22.28
C PHE A 5 -2.05 20.22 21.95
N SER A 6 -3.15 19.56 22.30
CA SER A 6 -3.43 18.14 22.17
C SER A 6 -3.48 17.73 20.70
N PHE A 7 -2.85 16.60 20.37
CA PHE A 7 -3.14 15.87 19.14
C PHE A 7 -4.41 15.04 19.37
N HIS A 8 -5.50 15.40 18.71
CA HIS A 8 -6.66 14.51 18.57
C HIS A 8 -6.71 14.04 17.12
N GLN A 9 -6.51 12.75 16.89
CA GLN A 9 -6.95 12.10 15.66
C GLN A 9 -8.09 11.15 16.04
N ALA A 10 -9.31 11.56 15.73
CA ALA A 10 -10.49 10.73 15.88
C ALA A 10 -10.51 9.67 14.77
N SER A 11 -10.54 8.41 15.15
CA SER A 11 -10.90 7.30 14.28
C SER A 11 -12.43 7.23 14.20
N TYR A 12 -13.00 7.26 12.99
CA TYR A 12 -14.41 6.99 12.76
C TYR A 12 -14.58 5.69 11.98
N VAL A 13 -15.44 4.82 12.48
CA VAL A 13 -15.97 3.68 11.74
C VAL A 13 -17.22 4.17 11.04
N THR A 14 -17.18 4.33 9.72
CA THR A 14 -18.39 4.65 8.96
C THR A 14 -19.06 3.36 8.53
N THR A 15 -20.14 2.99 9.20
CA THR A 15 -21.09 2.01 8.66
C THR A 15 -21.81 2.66 7.49
N LEU A 16 -21.67 2.12 6.28
CA LEU A 16 -22.44 2.61 5.13
C LEU A 16 -23.94 2.26 5.31
N PRO A 17 -24.87 3.12 4.84
CA PRO A 17 -26.29 2.79 4.80
C PRO A 17 -26.51 1.50 4.00
N ALA A 18 -27.47 0.68 4.43
CA ALA A 18 -27.83 -0.53 3.72
C ALA A 18 -28.19 -0.19 2.25
N PRO A 19 -27.76 -1.02 1.27
CA PRO A 19 -28.15 -0.83 -0.11
C PRO A 19 -29.68 -0.83 -0.23
N PRO A 20 -30.28 -0.03 -1.15
CA PRO A 20 -31.72 -0.04 -1.33
C PRO A 20 -32.20 -1.47 -1.60
N PRO A 21 -33.34 -1.88 -1.02
CA PRO A 21 -33.81 -3.26 -1.12
C PRO A 21 -34.00 -3.63 -2.60
N ARG A 22 -33.16 -4.52 -3.11
CA ARG A 22 -33.48 -5.24 -4.35
C ARG A 22 -34.74 -6.04 -4.06
N LYS A 23 -35.75 -5.94 -4.94
CA LYS A 23 -36.94 -6.80 -4.89
C LYS A 23 -36.46 -8.26 -4.85
N ILE A 24 -36.74 -8.94 -3.73
CA ILE A 24 -36.22 -10.26 -3.37
C ILE A 24 -36.98 -11.35 -4.13
N SER A 25 -36.25 -12.33 -4.70
CA SER A 25 -36.75 -13.70 -4.82
C SER A 25 -36.15 -14.53 -3.68
N THR A 26 -37.02 -15.26 -2.99
CA THR A 26 -36.84 -15.90 -1.69
C THR A 26 -35.83 -17.04 -1.71
N VAL A 27 -34.59 -16.80 -1.24
CA VAL A 27 -33.82 -17.74 -0.40
C VAL A 27 -32.89 -16.88 0.46
N ALA A 28 -33.02 -16.95 1.79
CA ALA A 28 -32.17 -16.19 2.71
C ALA A 28 -30.71 -16.69 2.62
N PRO A 29 -29.74 -15.86 2.19
CA PRO A 29 -28.33 -16.20 2.33
C PRO A 29 -27.91 -15.97 3.79
N PRO A 30 -27.01 -16.80 4.36
CA PRO A 30 -26.51 -16.62 5.71
C PRO A 30 -25.91 -15.21 5.88
N THR A 31 -26.22 -14.64 7.03
CA THR A 31 -25.93 -13.28 7.51
C THR A 31 -24.57 -12.78 7.03
N PHE A 32 -24.61 -11.84 6.09
CA PHE A 32 -23.44 -11.22 5.48
C PHE A 32 -22.57 -10.54 6.54
N ALA A 33 -21.31 -10.96 6.63
CA ALA A 33 -20.26 -10.22 7.31
C ALA A 33 -20.23 -8.78 6.78
N VAL A 34 -20.19 -7.81 7.70
CA VAL A 34 -20.02 -6.40 7.38
C VAL A 34 -18.72 -6.25 6.58
N ALA A 35 -18.81 -5.80 5.33
CA ALA A 35 -17.64 -5.60 4.47
C ALA A 35 -16.73 -4.55 5.12
N THR A 36 -15.64 -5.02 5.71
CA THR A 36 -14.60 -4.14 6.27
C THR A 36 -13.61 -3.88 5.17
N TYR A 37 -13.59 -2.64 4.64
CA TYR A 37 -12.59 -2.24 3.66
C TYR A 37 -11.28 -1.92 4.38
N LEU A 38 -10.17 -2.41 3.82
CA LEU A 38 -8.84 -2.04 4.29
C LEU A 38 -8.59 -0.57 3.95
N HIS A 39 -8.58 0.29 4.98
CA HIS A 39 -8.14 1.66 4.85
C HIS A 39 -6.62 1.71 4.87
N THR A 40 -6.00 2.03 3.74
CA THR A 40 -4.56 2.15 3.65
C THR A 40 -4.09 3.49 4.20
N HIS A 41 -3.51 3.47 5.39
CA HIS A 41 -2.81 4.62 5.96
C HIS A 41 -1.32 4.50 5.66
N PHE A 42 -0.84 5.20 4.62
CA PHE A 42 0.58 5.29 4.34
C PHE A 42 1.16 6.47 5.11
N THR A 43 2.10 6.19 6.01
CA THR A 43 3.08 7.18 6.46
C THR A 43 4.33 6.98 5.62
N PRO A 44 4.51 7.68 4.49
CA PRO A 44 5.80 7.64 3.82
C PRO A 44 6.86 8.08 4.83
N VAL A 45 7.96 7.34 4.91
CA VAL A 45 9.15 7.83 5.60
C VAL A 45 9.64 9.04 4.79
N GLY A 46 9.23 10.24 5.22
CA GLY A 46 9.41 11.52 4.53
C GLY A 46 8.09 12.17 4.06
N ASN A 47 7.91 13.45 4.40
CA ASN A 47 6.71 14.30 4.27
C ASN A 47 6.15 14.57 2.85
N HIS A 48 6.20 13.65 1.88
CA HIS A 48 5.79 13.94 0.50
C HIS A 48 4.87 12.86 -0.09
N GLY A 49 3.56 13.13 -0.06
CA GLY A 49 2.56 12.42 -0.87
C GLY A 49 2.66 12.82 -2.35
N TRP A 50 2.33 11.88 -3.24
CA TRP A 50 2.57 11.97 -4.68
C TRP A 50 1.49 12.77 -5.44
N GLN A 51 1.88 13.41 -6.56
CA GLN A 51 1.00 14.03 -7.55
C GLN A 51 1.29 13.46 -8.94
N ASN A 52 0.21 13.17 -9.66
CA ASN A 52 0.15 12.51 -10.96
C ASN A 52 0.22 13.55 -12.09
N SER A 53 1.33 14.28 -12.22
CA SER A 53 1.57 15.19 -13.35
C SER A 53 2.46 14.45 -14.35
N GLY A 54 2.16 14.50 -15.65
CA GLY A 54 2.89 13.79 -16.71
C GLY A 54 4.36 14.23 -16.91
N ASN A 55 4.96 14.89 -15.93
CA ASN A 55 6.36 15.26 -15.86
C ASN A 55 7.14 14.27 -14.99
N PRO A 56 8.42 13.99 -15.32
CA PRO A 56 9.29 13.18 -14.48
C PRO A 56 9.35 13.78 -13.06
N ASN A 57 9.02 12.96 -12.07
CA ASN A 57 8.95 13.40 -10.68
C ASN A 57 10.37 13.45 -10.11
N GLU A 58 11.05 14.59 -10.28
CA GLU A 58 12.44 14.82 -9.90
C GLU A 58 12.75 14.40 -8.45
N ARG A 59 11.79 14.60 -7.54
CA ARG A 59 11.94 14.17 -6.14
C ARG A 59 12.01 12.65 -6.00
N LEU A 60 11.20 11.90 -6.76
CA LEU A 60 11.25 10.44 -6.77
C LEU A 60 12.57 9.95 -7.36
N ILE A 61 13.01 10.57 -8.46
CA ILE A 61 14.29 10.24 -9.10
C ILE A 61 15.43 10.47 -8.11
N ALA A 62 15.52 11.67 -7.54
CA ALA A 62 16.55 12.01 -6.56
C ALA A 62 16.53 11.07 -5.34
N LYS A 63 15.34 10.73 -4.82
CA LYS A 63 15.19 9.79 -3.71
C LYS A 63 15.64 8.39 -4.10
N THR A 64 15.24 7.90 -5.28
CA THR A 64 15.60 6.57 -5.78
C THR A 64 17.10 6.48 -6.02
N CYS A 65 17.71 7.46 -6.70
CA CYS A 65 19.15 7.55 -6.90
C CYS A 65 19.94 7.56 -5.58
N LYS A 66 19.42 8.24 -4.55
CA LYS A 66 20.04 8.28 -3.22
C LYS A 66 19.89 6.97 -2.43
N GLN A 67 18.75 6.29 -2.54
CA GLN A 67 18.40 5.13 -1.72
C GLN A 67 18.59 3.78 -2.43
N GLY A 68 18.87 3.78 -3.73
CA GLY A 68 18.89 2.59 -4.58
C GLY A 68 17.49 2.08 -4.95
N VAL A 69 16.51 2.23 -4.05
CA VAL A 69 15.13 1.80 -4.23
C VAL A 69 14.15 2.77 -3.56
N CYS A 70 12.98 2.98 -4.16
CA CYS A 70 11.91 3.78 -3.58
C CYS A 70 10.54 3.23 -3.96
N LEU A 71 9.59 3.26 -3.02
CA LEU A 71 8.18 3.03 -3.32
C LEU A 71 7.63 4.18 -4.18
N LYS A 72 7.03 3.85 -5.32
CA LYS A 72 6.45 4.82 -6.26
C LYS A 72 4.96 5.02 -6.04
N SER A 73 4.21 3.94 -5.90
CA SER A 73 2.76 4.00 -5.61
C SER A 73 2.27 2.74 -4.92
N VAL A 74 1.17 2.85 -4.20
CA VAL A 74 0.42 1.72 -3.66
C VAL A 74 -1.08 2.00 -3.78
N ASN A 75 -1.83 0.95 -4.09
CA ASN A 75 -3.28 0.94 -4.13
C ASN A 75 -3.81 -0.29 -3.37
N SER A 76 -5.04 -0.20 -2.87
CA SER A 76 -5.70 -1.30 -2.17
C SER A 76 -7.13 -1.49 -2.65
N ILE A 77 -7.50 -2.74 -2.94
CA ILE A 77 -8.87 -3.13 -3.25
C ILE A 77 -9.21 -4.35 -2.39
N GLY A 78 -10.07 -4.15 -1.38
CA GLY A 78 -10.35 -5.18 -0.39
C GLY A 78 -9.09 -5.54 0.39
N THR A 79 -8.69 -6.81 0.37
CA THR A 79 -7.46 -7.31 1.02
C THR A 79 -6.28 -7.44 0.06
N ASN A 80 -6.41 -6.94 -1.18
CA ASN A 80 -5.34 -6.93 -2.17
C ASN A 80 -4.62 -5.59 -2.11
N LEU A 81 -3.31 -5.61 -1.87
CA LEU A 81 -2.45 -4.44 -1.93
C LEU A 81 -1.55 -4.55 -3.16
N THR A 82 -1.65 -3.59 -4.08
CA THR A 82 -0.76 -3.54 -5.25
C THR A 82 0.10 -2.31 -5.19
N GLY A 83 1.30 -2.36 -5.74
CA GLY A 83 2.17 -1.20 -5.76
C GLY A 83 3.24 -1.27 -6.82
N THR A 84 3.90 -0.13 -7.02
CA THR A 84 5.06 -0.02 -7.90
C THR A 84 6.26 0.51 -7.14
N VAL A 85 7.44 0.03 -7.52
CA VAL A 85 8.74 0.33 -6.92
C VAL A 85 9.66 0.83 -8.02
N ALA A 86 10.40 1.89 -7.74
CA ALA A 86 11.48 2.42 -8.57
C ALA A 86 12.82 1.91 -8.02
N VAL A 87 13.70 1.41 -8.88
CA VAL A 87 14.99 0.81 -8.53
C VAL A 87 16.07 1.35 -9.44
N VAL A 88 17.20 1.79 -8.89
CA VAL A 88 18.33 2.23 -9.71
C VAL A 88 18.91 1.05 -10.49
N ASN A 89 19.20 1.26 -11.77
CA ASN A 89 19.76 0.23 -12.63
C ASN A 89 21.28 0.12 -12.46
N TYR A 90 21.73 -0.55 -11.38
CA TYR A 90 23.16 -0.84 -11.14
C TYR A 90 23.69 -2.06 -11.90
N ALA A 91 22.83 -3.03 -12.22
CA ALA A 91 23.19 -4.29 -12.87
C ALA A 91 22.00 -4.87 -13.64
N TYR A 92 22.25 -5.70 -14.65
CA TYR A 92 21.18 -6.30 -15.45
C TYR A 92 20.21 -7.15 -14.59
N GLN A 93 20.74 -8.04 -13.75
CA GLN A 93 19.93 -8.90 -12.90
C GLN A 93 19.58 -8.19 -11.58
N LYS A 94 18.29 -8.10 -11.27
CA LYS A 94 17.77 -7.55 -10.01
C LYS A 94 16.70 -8.47 -9.45
N GLU A 95 16.76 -8.70 -8.15
CA GLU A 95 15.75 -9.44 -7.42
C GLU A 95 15.11 -8.53 -6.38
N VAL A 96 14.04 -7.85 -6.79
CA VAL A 96 13.28 -6.98 -5.90
C VAL A 96 12.23 -7.80 -5.20
N HIS A 97 12.13 -7.64 -3.90
CA HIS A 97 11.08 -8.29 -3.16
C HIS A 97 10.42 -7.37 -2.13
N ILE A 98 9.17 -7.68 -1.83
CA ILE A 98 8.38 -7.03 -0.80
C ILE A 98 8.26 -7.98 0.37
N ARG A 99 8.76 -7.57 1.52
CA ARG A 99 8.53 -8.28 2.79
C ARG A 99 7.37 -7.63 3.49
N TYR A 100 6.39 -8.41 3.94
CA TYR A 100 5.30 -7.88 4.75
C TYR A 100 5.04 -8.74 5.99
N THR A 101 4.42 -8.12 6.99
CA THR A 101 4.08 -8.72 8.28
C THR A 101 2.70 -8.24 8.73
N LEU A 102 2.03 -9.06 9.53
CA LEU A 102 0.76 -8.74 10.20
C LEU A 102 0.90 -8.76 11.73
N ASP A 103 2.12 -8.94 12.25
CA ASP A 103 2.36 -9.25 13.67
C ASP A 103 3.52 -8.46 14.29
N HIS A 104 3.77 -7.25 13.79
CA HIS A 104 4.88 -6.37 14.23
C HIS A 104 6.26 -7.01 14.01
N TRP A 105 6.50 -7.55 12.81
CA TRP A 105 7.77 -8.12 12.37
C TRP A 105 8.25 -9.35 13.15
N ARG A 106 7.36 -10.02 13.90
CA ARG A 106 7.70 -11.29 14.56
C ARG A 106 7.77 -12.44 13.55
N SER A 107 6.89 -12.41 12.56
CA SER A 107 6.94 -13.23 11.37
C SER A 107 6.76 -12.36 10.12
N PHE A 108 7.23 -12.86 8.98
CA PHE A 108 7.15 -12.14 7.73
C PHE A 108 6.96 -13.09 6.54
N ILE A 109 6.40 -12.54 5.46
CA ILE A 109 6.22 -13.22 4.19
C ILE A 109 6.90 -12.40 3.12
N ASP A 110 7.59 -13.11 2.23
CA ASP A 110 8.38 -12.53 1.17
C ASP A 110 7.73 -12.78 -0.19
N VAL A 111 7.42 -11.70 -0.92
CA VAL A 111 6.80 -11.75 -2.26
C VAL A 111 7.76 -11.12 -3.27
N GLN A 112 8.05 -11.82 -4.36
CA GLN A 112 8.87 -11.28 -5.43
C GLN A 112 8.10 -10.23 -6.23
N ALA A 113 8.74 -9.09 -6.48
CA ALA A 113 8.21 -8.07 -7.37
C ALA A 113 8.58 -8.40 -8.83
N LEU A 114 7.71 -8.03 -9.76
CA LEU A 114 7.86 -8.30 -11.19
C LEU A 114 8.35 -7.06 -11.91
N TYR A 115 9.33 -7.22 -12.79
CA TYR A 115 9.80 -6.12 -13.63
C TYR A 115 8.69 -5.66 -14.60
N ILE A 116 8.54 -4.34 -14.76
CA ILE A 116 7.60 -3.72 -15.69
C ILE A 116 8.34 -3.08 -16.86
N SER A 117 9.24 -2.14 -16.57
CA SER A 117 9.92 -1.32 -17.57
C SER A 117 11.13 -0.60 -16.97
N GLY A 118 11.99 -0.03 -17.82
CA GLY A 118 13.16 0.76 -17.42
C GLY A 118 13.23 2.07 -18.18
N SER A 119 13.66 3.12 -17.49
CA SER A 119 13.92 4.45 -18.04
C SER A 119 15.42 4.63 -18.25
N ILE A 120 15.85 4.73 -19.51
CA ILE A 120 17.26 4.93 -19.86
C ILE A 120 17.75 6.31 -19.40
N ALA A 121 16.93 7.35 -19.56
CA ALA A 121 17.29 8.71 -19.20
C ALA A 121 17.48 8.89 -17.69
N GLU A 122 16.66 8.20 -16.88
CA GLU A 122 16.72 8.29 -15.42
C GLU A 122 17.61 7.22 -14.79
N ASN A 123 18.05 6.22 -15.57
CA ASN A 123 18.71 4.99 -15.10
C ASN A 123 17.92 4.28 -13.98
N ILE A 124 16.60 4.19 -14.12
CA ILE A 124 15.68 3.64 -13.11
C ILE A 124 14.76 2.59 -13.76
N ASP A 125 14.69 1.43 -13.12
CA ASP A 125 13.77 0.35 -13.41
C ASP A 125 12.51 0.44 -12.54
N THR A 126 11.38 0.02 -13.08
CA THR A 126 10.09 -0.05 -12.39
C THR A 126 9.68 -1.51 -12.21
N PHE A 127 9.32 -1.86 -10.97
CA PHE A 127 8.79 -3.17 -10.59
C PHE A 127 7.38 -3.02 -10.02
N SER A 128 6.54 -4.04 -10.16
CA SER A 128 5.22 -4.13 -9.52
C SER A 128 5.18 -5.27 -8.50
N PHE A 129 4.31 -5.13 -7.51
CA PHE A 129 4.01 -6.20 -6.56
C PHE A 129 2.52 -6.26 -6.25
N SER A 130 2.10 -7.43 -5.77
CA SER A 130 0.75 -7.68 -5.26
C SER A 130 0.86 -8.50 -3.97
N LEU A 131 0.33 -7.98 -2.88
CA LEU A 131 0.17 -8.70 -1.62
C LEU A 131 -1.28 -9.11 -1.46
N PHE A 132 -1.47 -10.38 -1.12
CA PHE A 132 -2.77 -10.97 -0.85
C PHE A 132 -2.91 -11.16 0.66
N LEU A 133 -3.56 -10.20 1.32
CA LEU A 133 -3.79 -10.30 2.75
C LEU A 133 -4.97 -11.25 3.03
N PRO A 134 -4.99 -11.90 4.22
CA PRO A 134 -6.10 -12.74 4.63
C PRO A 134 -7.44 -12.02 4.51
N GLN A 135 -8.47 -12.71 4.00
CA GLN A 135 -9.80 -12.10 3.79
C GLN A 135 -10.47 -11.67 5.10
N CYS A 136 -10.14 -12.35 6.21
CA CYS A 136 -10.67 -12.08 7.53
C CYS A 136 -9.58 -11.47 8.43
N LEU A 137 -9.25 -10.20 8.20
CA LEU A 137 -8.41 -9.45 9.13
C LEU A 137 -9.24 -8.93 10.31
N PRO A 138 -8.77 -9.07 11.56
CA PRO A 138 -9.40 -8.43 12.70
C PRO A 138 -9.47 -6.91 12.52
N VAL A 139 -10.51 -6.28 13.07
CA VAL A 139 -10.59 -4.83 13.14
C VAL A 139 -9.36 -4.31 13.89
N GLY A 140 -8.65 -3.36 13.28
CA GLY A 140 -7.40 -2.80 13.83
C GLY A 140 -6.13 -3.60 13.51
N ALA A 141 -6.22 -4.69 12.74
CA ALA A 141 -5.04 -5.36 12.21
C ALA A 141 -4.21 -4.40 11.34
N LYS A 142 -2.88 -4.52 11.44
CA LYS A 142 -1.92 -3.70 10.69
C LYS A 142 -1.14 -4.59 9.76
N CYS A 143 -1.02 -4.15 8.50
CA CYS A 143 -0.04 -4.69 7.57
C CYS A 143 1.12 -3.71 7.48
N GLU A 144 2.32 -4.19 7.76
CA GLU A 144 3.56 -3.44 7.57
C GLU A 144 4.35 -4.11 6.45
N PHE A 145 5.04 -3.35 5.62
CA PHE A 145 5.89 -3.90 4.58
C PHE A 145 7.15 -3.06 4.34
N CYS A 146 8.18 -3.70 3.80
CA CYS A 146 9.40 -3.05 3.34
C CYS A 146 9.85 -3.65 1.99
N ILE A 147 10.74 -2.93 1.31
CA ILE A 147 11.32 -3.33 0.03
C ILE A 147 12.75 -3.80 0.30
N ARG A 148 13.16 -4.90 -0.33
CA ARG A 148 14.50 -5.48 -0.28
C ARG A 148 15.01 -5.80 -1.68
#